data_AF-A0AAP3F6S2-F1
#
_entry.id   AF-A0AAP3F6S2-F1
#
_cell.length_a   1.000
_cell.length_b   1.000
_cell.length_c   1.000
_cell.angle_alpha   90.00
_cell.angle_beta   90.00
_cell.angle_gamma   90.00
#
_symmetry.space_group_name_H-M   'P 1'
#
loop_
_entity.id
_entity.type
_entity.pdbx_description
1 polymer ?
#
loop_
_entity_poly.entity_id
_entity_poly.type
_entity_poly.pdbx_seq_one_letter_code
_entity_poly.pdbx_strand_id
1 'polypeptide(L)'
;MKISKYLGTFALLAMLAACSTEDEQVRFAGDEVKVNATIGGESVFTRSNPIGSTEEQSEFQDFDQIGISVNGGAAHKYEMKNGVWGVAESEVPIKWESEATEFKAFYPYSYNNVNNSFDNGQICTEQNTKEGLALSDYMIAMMQYENIPENRQLDLEFRRQTARVVIDIENSTFMNEFTNPVVAGINIYSQLELPATQGADVSAIKAYKVDDANPKSSWVALVAPNAEDANKDFICISVQENGTGTPKAYSIKGIPNLESGMSYTYKLKIGKDKAIIDNVTVTDWKEGTAIPGGEASAVTLESIRASVAEQLENGNDVELTLPSNASLGLFDAIKNALTDNGVPESSVDITLKGVMRIPQKAFGNLPEGVAPWFNVVSLPDATIIDDNAFEGSTLTQIYAPKVEEINFRAFYLCHQLAIVDMRKASRIKYMAFEDCPLLERVRFGALSSVGVAYDDGTGGIFNNCNTEFVDLTLSSRQSMMELRNTEEATYEWVPAGESYWDTEDYARTKFLGYTFNKIICADD
;
A
#
# COMPACT_ATOMS: atom_id res chain seq x y z
N MET A 1 11.92 23.25 43.17
CA MET A 1 12.24 24.52 42.47
C MET A 1 13.66 24.41 41.92
N LYS A 2 13.97 24.60 40.64
CA LYS A 2 13.14 24.94 39.45
C LYS A 2 13.60 24.02 38.30
N ILE A 3 12.70 23.32 37.61
CA ILE A 3 12.26 23.64 36.23
C ILE A 3 13.44 23.87 35.26
N SER A 4 13.81 22.83 34.52
CA SER A 4 14.56 22.94 33.26
C SER A 4 13.58 22.91 32.10
N LYS A 5 13.71 23.83 31.15
CA LYS A 5 12.88 23.88 29.93
C LYS A 5 13.54 23.05 28.84
N TYR A 6 12.77 22.21 28.16
CA TYR A 6 13.14 21.73 26.82
C TYR A 6 12.74 22.80 25.79
N LEU A 7 13.69 23.22 24.96
CA LEU A 7 13.41 23.86 23.68
C LEU A 7 13.53 22.78 22.61
N GLY A 8 12.44 22.49 21.89
CA GLY A 8 12.51 21.71 20.66
C GLY A 8 13.06 22.58 19.54
N THR A 9 14.18 22.19 18.95
CA THR A 9 14.81 22.88 17.82
C THR A 9 14.08 22.57 16.52
N PHE A 10 13.50 23.60 15.89
CA PHE A 10 13.15 23.55 14.46
C PHE A 10 14.43 23.39 13.63
N ALA A 11 14.54 22.32 12.86
CA ALA A 11 15.60 22.12 11.87
C ALA A 11 15.21 22.76 10.53
N LEU A 12 15.26 24.08 10.46
CA LEU A 12 15.25 24.80 9.18
C LEU A 12 16.68 24.77 8.62
N LEU A 13 16.95 23.93 7.62
CA LEU A 13 18.24 23.90 6.92
C LEU A 13 18.13 24.61 5.57
N ALA A 14 19.15 25.39 5.23
CA ALA A 14 18.99 26.57 4.39
C ALA A 14 20.02 26.67 3.25
N MET A 15 19.61 27.37 2.20
CA MET A 15 20.42 28.19 1.30
C MET A 15 21.63 27.54 0.60
N LEU A 16 21.45 27.24 -0.69
CA LEU A 16 22.51 27.46 -1.67
C LEU A 16 22.51 28.95 -2.06
N ALA A 17 23.64 29.62 -1.87
CA ALA A 17 23.83 31.02 -2.26
C ALA A 17 24.80 31.13 -3.44
N ALA A 18 24.30 31.60 -4.58
CA ALA A 18 25.10 32.12 -5.69
C ALA A 18 24.44 33.42 -6.20
N CYS A 19 25.20 34.51 -6.23
CA CYS A 19 24.65 35.85 -6.39
C CYS A 19 24.26 36.17 -7.85
N SER A 20 23.02 36.60 -8.10
CA SER A 20 22.72 38.01 -8.43
C SER A 20 21.23 38.27 -8.73
N THR A 21 20.72 39.35 -8.13
CA THR A 21 19.55 40.17 -8.53
C THR A 21 18.58 39.63 -9.60
N GLU A 22 17.42 39.13 -9.19
CA GLU A 22 16.10 39.79 -9.34
C GLU A 22 15.02 38.96 -8.61
N ASP A 23 13.84 39.53 -8.37
CA ASP A 23 12.71 38.82 -7.75
C ASP A 23 12.15 37.74 -8.69
N GLU A 24 12.63 36.50 -8.58
CA GLU A 24 11.90 35.35 -9.12
C GLU A 24 10.63 35.08 -8.29
N GLN A 25 9.61 35.92 -8.54
CA GLN A 25 8.24 35.40 -8.52
C GLN A 25 8.19 34.22 -9.49
N VAL A 26 8.20 33.00 -8.96
CA VAL A 26 7.90 31.79 -9.74
C VAL A 26 6.45 31.89 -10.22
N ARG A 27 6.27 32.49 -11.39
CA ARG A 27 4.99 32.58 -12.09
C ARG A 27 4.65 31.18 -12.61
N PHE A 28 3.97 30.39 -11.77
CA PHE A 28 3.29 29.19 -12.22
C PHE A 28 2.26 29.58 -13.29
N ALA A 29 2.56 29.25 -14.54
CA ALA A 29 1.69 29.50 -15.69
C ALA A 29 0.64 28.39 -15.80
N GLY A 30 -0.31 28.36 -14.87
CA GLY A 30 -1.42 27.42 -14.86
C GLY A 30 -2.45 27.73 -13.78
N ASP A 31 -3.73 27.49 -14.08
CA ASP A 31 -4.84 27.64 -13.13
C ASP A 31 -5.10 26.37 -12.31
N GLU A 32 -4.11 25.49 -12.19
CA GLU A 32 -4.22 24.17 -11.56
C GLU A 32 -4.32 24.26 -10.04
N VAL A 33 -5.08 23.33 -9.46
CA VAL A 33 -5.31 23.21 -8.01
C VAL A 33 -4.21 22.34 -7.41
N LYS A 34 -3.41 22.90 -6.48
CA LYS A 34 -2.49 22.11 -5.66
C LYS A 34 -3.26 21.48 -4.51
N VAL A 35 -3.27 20.16 -4.39
CA VAL A 35 -4.03 19.48 -3.33
C VAL A 35 -3.15 19.28 -2.11
N ASN A 36 -3.61 19.81 -0.97
CA ASN A 36 -3.13 19.46 0.36
C ASN A 36 -4.28 18.78 1.11
N ALA A 37 -4.50 17.51 0.82
CA ALA A 37 -5.45 16.71 1.59
C ALA A 37 -4.81 16.29 2.91
N THR A 38 -5.09 17.11 3.93
CA THR A 38 -4.75 16.84 5.31
C THR A 38 -5.88 16.08 5.99
N ILE A 39 -5.63 15.69 7.23
CA ILE A 39 -6.64 15.05 8.04
C ILE A 39 -6.79 15.81 9.35
N GLY A 40 -7.69 16.80 9.32
CA GLY A 40 -8.29 17.44 10.50
C GLY A 40 -7.70 18.79 10.89
N GLY A 41 -8.57 19.81 10.95
CA GLY A 41 -8.32 21.13 11.55
C GLY A 41 -9.26 21.43 12.73
N GLU A 42 -10.49 20.89 12.76
CA GLU A 42 -11.36 20.87 13.95
C GLU A 42 -11.84 19.46 14.39
N SER A 43 -11.53 18.41 13.61
CA SER A 43 -11.77 17.01 13.98
C SER A 43 -10.44 16.28 14.02
N VAL A 44 -10.01 15.82 15.19
CA VAL A 44 -8.57 15.59 15.45
C VAL A 44 -8.00 14.34 14.73
N PHE A 45 -8.84 13.42 14.24
CA PHE A 45 -8.41 12.16 13.59
C PHE A 45 -9.36 11.65 12.51
N THR A 46 -8.78 11.19 11.39
CA THR A 46 -9.31 10.10 10.55
C THR A 46 -8.19 9.09 10.20
N ARG A 47 -7.74 8.99 8.93
CA ARG A 47 -6.54 8.29 8.40
C ARG A 47 -6.68 6.81 8.00
N SER A 48 -6.11 6.47 6.83
CA SER A 48 -6.18 5.18 6.11
C SER A 48 -5.56 3.96 6.80
N ASN A 49 -4.82 4.16 7.90
CA ASN A 49 -4.44 3.09 8.81
C ASN A 49 -5.28 3.14 10.11
N PRO A 50 -6.53 2.65 10.11
CA PRO A 50 -7.49 2.83 11.22
C PRO A 50 -7.11 2.10 12.53
N ILE A 51 -5.98 1.41 12.55
CA ILE A 51 -5.42 0.64 13.66
C ILE A 51 -4.00 1.08 14.08
N GLY A 52 -3.40 2.06 13.39
CA GLY A 52 -2.04 2.54 13.70
C GLY A 52 -1.94 3.43 14.94
N SER A 53 -0.72 3.86 15.30
CA SER A 53 -0.49 4.86 16.35
C SER A 53 -1.18 6.20 16.05
N THR A 54 -1.27 7.10 17.02
CA THR A 54 -1.73 8.49 16.85
C THR A 54 -1.08 9.21 15.66
N GLU A 55 0.18 8.87 15.34
CA GLU A 55 1.03 9.41 14.27
C GLU A 55 0.91 8.63 12.94
N GLU A 56 0.79 7.30 12.95
CA GLU A 56 0.60 6.49 11.74
C GLU A 56 -0.84 6.60 11.21
N GLN A 57 -1.78 6.59 12.15
CA GLN A 57 -3.13 7.11 12.03
C GLN A 57 -3.04 8.66 12.12
N SER A 58 -2.03 9.33 11.52
CA SER A 58 -1.99 10.78 11.29
C SER A 58 -1.90 11.28 9.84
N GLU A 59 -1.42 10.43 8.93
CA GLU A 59 -1.20 10.76 7.52
C GLU A 59 -2.05 9.87 6.58
N PHE A 60 -2.14 10.28 5.31
CA PHE A 60 -2.48 9.35 4.22
C PHE A 60 -1.20 8.65 3.76
N GLN A 61 -1.30 7.40 3.34
CA GLN A 61 -0.20 6.62 2.81
C GLN A 61 -0.03 6.88 1.32
N ASP A 62 1.20 6.70 0.81
CA ASP A 62 1.42 6.58 -0.64
C ASP A 62 0.49 5.52 -1.25
N PHE A 63 -0.03 5.81 -2.44
CA PHE A 63 -1.09 5.12 -3.17
C PHE A 63 -2.50 5.16 -2.57
N ASP A 64 -2.72 5.86 -1.45
CA ASP A 64 -4.09 6.25 -1.11
C ASP A 64 -4.68 7.07 -2.27
N GLN A 65 -5.88 6.70 -2.70
CA GLN A 65 -6.60 7.36 -3.78
C GLN A 65 -7.82 8.07 -3.23
N ILE A 66 -7.97 9.35 -3.56
CA ILE A 66 -9.16 10.16 -3.25
C ILE A 66 -9.85 10.62 -4.52
N GLY A 67 -11.17 10.74 -4.48
CA GLY A 67 -11.93 11.45 -5.49
C GLY A 67 -12.10 12.90 -5.08
N ILE A 68 -11.89 13.84 -6.01
CA ILE A 68 -12.16 15.27 -5.80
C ILE A 68 -13.06 15.76 -6.93
N SER A 69 -14.19 16.37 -6.58
CA SER A 69 -15.14 16.98 -7.50
C SER A 69 -15.24 18.48 -7.23
N VAL A 70 -15.48 19.26 -8.29
CA VAL A 70 -15.60 20.72 -8.25
C VAL A 70 -16.98 21.15 -8.72
N ASN A 71 -17.63 22.04 -7.98
CA ASN A 71 -18.91 22.65 -8.35
C ASN A 71 -20.01 21.64 -8.77
N GLY A 72 -19.97 20.42 -8.23
CA GLY A 72 -20.88 19.32 -8.59
C GLY A 72 -20.55 18.56 -9.88
N GLY A 73 -19.36 18.77 -10.46
CA GLY A 73 -18.83 18.02 -11.59
C GLY A 73 -18.40 16.59 -11.25
N ALA A 74 -17.78 15.91 -12.22
CA ALA A 74 -17.24 14.56 -12.02
C ALA A 74 -16.10 14.56 -10.97
N ALA A 75 -15.92 13.42 -10.31
CA ALA A 75 -14.83 13.23 -9.36
C ALA A 75 -13.56 12.74 -10.07
N HIS A 76 -12.52 13.58 -10.07
CA HIS A 76 -11.20 13.23 -10.57
C HIS A 76 -10.41 12.44 -9.54
N LYS A 77 -9.65 11.44 -9.98
CA LYS A 77 -8.79 10.63 -9.11
C LYS A 77 -7.45 11.31 -8.82
N TYR A 78 -7.20 11.54 -7.54
CA TYR A 78 -5.89 11.92 -7.01
C TYR A 78 -5.27 10.75 -6.26
N GLU A 79 -3.94 10.68 -6.27
CA GLU A 79 -3.15 9.62 -5.66
C GLU A 79 -1.98 10.22 -4.89
N MET A 80 -1.73 9.73 -3.68
CA MET A 80 -0.57 10.13 -2.89
C MET A 80 0.70 9.47 -3.46
N LYS A 81 1.73 10.26 -3.78
CA LYS A 81 3.05 9.76 -4.21
C LYS A 81 4.15 10.55 -3.50
N ASN A 82 5.05 9.87 -2.78
CA ASN A 82 6.11 10.44 -1.97
C ASN A 82 5.62 11.51 -0.97
N GLY A 83 4.46 11.29 -0.33
CA GLY A 83 3.84 12.24 0.59
C GLY A 83 3.27 13.51 -0.06
N VAL A 84 3.11 13.54 -1.39
CA VAL A 84 2.48 14.62 -2.15
C VAL A 84 1.29 14.10 -2.95
N TRP A 85 0.15 14.79 -2.89
CA TRP A 85 -1.02 14.48 -3.70
C TRP A 85 -0.82 14.89 -5.16
N GLY A 86 -0.75 13.90 -6.04
CA GLY A 86 -0.72 14.05 -7.49
C GLY A 86 -2.04 13.69 -8.15
N VAL A 87 -2.24 14.18 -9.37
CA VAL A 87 -3.30 13.70 -10.27
C VAL A 87 -2.88 12.31 -10.77
N ALA A 88 -3.80 11.35 -10.83
CA ALA A 88 -3.48 10.02 -11.35
C ALA A 88 -3.13 10.07 -12.86
N GLU A 89 -2.28 9.16 -13.35
CA GLU A 89 -1.72 9.17 -14.72
C GLU A 89 -2.72 9.19 -15.88
N SER A 90 -4.01 8.95 -15.62
CA SER A 90 -5.10 8.94 -16.61
C SER A 90 -6.10 10.09 -16.45
N GLU A 91 -5.84 11.05 -15.57
CA GLU A 91 -6.75 12.14 -15.20
C GLU A 91 -6.24 13.52 -15.64
N VAL A 92 -7.16 14.44 -15.87
CA VAL A 92 -6.84 15.85 -16.15
C VAL A 92 -6.78 16.62 -14.82
N PRO A 93 -5.74 17.43 -14.55
CA PRO A 93 -5.68 18.24 -13.34
C PRO A 93 -6.88 19.18 -13.21
N ILE A 94 -7.48 19.17 -12.01
CA ILE A 94 -8.53 20.13 -11.65
C ILE A 94 -7.95 21.56 -11.71
N LYS A 95 -8.75 22.49 -12.22
CA LYS A 95 -8.41 23.90 -12.32
C LYS A 95 -9.39 24.76 -11.53
N TRP A 96 -8.92 25.91 -11.05
CA TRP A 96 -9.75 26.93 -10.44
C TRP A 96 -10.68 27.54 -11.50
N GLU A 97 -11.98 27.27 -11.41
CA GLU A 97 -12.96 27.71 -12.41
C GLU A 97 -13.42 29.17 -12.19
N SER A 98 -13.56 29.59 -10.93
CA SER A 98 -13.95 30.96 -10.56
C SER A 98 -13.51 31.32 -9.14
N GLU A 99 -13.71 32.57 -8.74
CA GLU A 99 -13.46 33.03 -7.36
C GLU A 99 -14.26 32.21 -6.35
N ALA A 100 -15.56 31.97 -6.60
CA ALA A 100 -16.40 31.10 -5.79
C ALA A 100 -16.34 29.65 -6.31
N THR A 101 -15.75 28.74 -5.52
CA THR A 101 -15.59 27.32 -5.92
C THR A 101 -15.85 26.38 -4.73
N GLU A 102 -16.75 25.41 -4.91
CA GLU A 102 -16.98 24.29 -3.96
C GLU A 102 -16.15 23.07 -4.37
N PHE A 103 -15.45 22.47 -3.41
CA PHE A 103 -14.76 21.19 -3.53
C PHE A 103 -15.41 20.16 -2.60
N LYS A 104 -15.70 18.99 -3.16
CA LYS A 104 -16.15 17.80 -2.42
C LYS A 104 -15.19 16.66 -2.70
N ALA A 105 -14.64 16.05 -1.66
CA ALA A 105 -13.70 14.95 -1.78
C ALA A 105 -14.08 13.76 -0.90
N PHE A 106 -13.62 12.56 -1.28
CA PHE A 106 -13.92 11.31 -0.59
C PHE A 106 -12.76 10.30 -0.71
N TYR A 107 -12.65 9.44 0.30
CA TYR A 107 -11.71 8.32 0.39
C TYR A 107 -12.47 7.05 0.82
N PRO A 108 -12.06 5.85 0.36
CA PRO A 108 -11.15 5.63 -0.77
C PRO A 108 -11.87 5.96 -2.09
N TYR A 109 -11.13 6.21 -3.17
CA TYR A 109 -11.72 6.50 -4.48
C TYR A 109 -12.65 5.38 -4.98
N SER A 110 -12.25 4.12 -4.80
CA SER A 110 -13.05 2.97 -5.22
C SER A 110 -12.81 1.74 -4.32
N TYR A 111 -13.76 0.82 -4.34
CA TYR A 111 -13.69 -0.50 -3.72
C TYR A 111 -14.20 -1.55 -4.72
N ASN A 112 -13.42 -2.59 -5.02
CA ASN A 112 -13.79 -3.66 -5.97
C ASN A 112 -14.29 -3.15 -7.35
N ASN A 113 -13.69 -2.08 -7.88
CA ASN A 113 -14.11 -1.37 -9.10
C ASN A 113 -15.49 -0.68 -9.03
N VAL A 114 -16.07 -0.56 -7.84
CA VAL A 114 -17.19 0.34 -7.55
C VAL A 114 -16.60 1.65 -7.03
N ASN A 115 -16.82 2.74 -7.76
CA ASN A 115 -16.39 4.06 -7.31
C ASN A 115 -17.25 4.51 -6.13
N ASN A 116 -16.61 4.99 -5.07
CA ASN A 116 -17.30 5.76 -4.05
C ASN A 116 -17.65 7.16 -4.60
N SER A 117 -18.35 7.95 -3.80
CA SER A 117 -18.66 9.36 -4.07
C SER A 117 -18.59 10.16 -2.78
N PHE A 118 -18.88 11.46 -2.82
CA PHE A 118 -19.05 12.26 -1.60
C PHE A 118 -20.31 11.87 -0.80
N ASP A 119 -21.35 11.38 -1.47
CA ASP A 119 -22.64 11.08 -0.85
C ASP A 119 -22.85 9.59 -0.56
N ASN A 120 -22.06 8.69 -1.16
CA ASN A 120 -22.18 7.24 -1.03
C ASN A 120 -20.81 6.56 -0.89
N GLY A 121 -20.68 5.67 0.08
CA GLY A 121 -19.49 4.86 0.36
C GLY A 121 -19.78 3.37 0.51
N GLN A 122 -18.73 2.56 0.47
CA GLN A 122 -18.79 1.09 0.58
C GLN A 122 -17.93 0.58 1.75
N ILE A 123 -18.28 -0.58 2.31
CA ILE A 123 -17.56 -1.26 3.40
C ILE A 123 -17.21 -2.68 2.95
N CYS A 124 -15.95 -3.09 3.14
CA CYS A 124 -15.47 -4.42 2.79
C CYS A 124 -15.94 -5.49 3.81
N THR A 125 -16.22 -6.71 3.34
CA THR A 125 -16.46 -7.87 4.21
C THR A 125 -15.17 -8.55 4.68
N GLU A 126 -14.06 -8.39 3.96
CA GLU A 126 -12.76 -9.02 4.22
C GLU A 126 -11.83 -8.10 5.02
N GLN A 127 -12.33 -7.54 6.13
CA GLN A 127 -11.55 -6.66 7.02
C GLN A 127 -10.57 -7.40 7.92
N ASN A 128 -10.40 -8.73 7.76
CA ASN A 128 -9.34 -9.50 8.42
C ASN A 128 -7.93 -9.22 7.85
N THR A 129 -7.75 -8.09 7.16
CA THR A 129 -6.51 -7.59 6.57
C THR A 129 -6.44 -6.08 6.78
N LYS A 130 -5.22 -5.52 6.81
CA LYS A 130 -5.03 -4.05 6.92
C LYS A 130 -5.60 -3.30 5.72
N GLU A 131 -5.46 -3.87 4.52
CA GLU A 131 -6.02 -3.34 3.27
C GLU A 131 -7.57 -3.31 3.31
N GLY A 132 -8.20 -4.41 3.74
CA GLY A 132 -9.66 -4.46 3.88
C GLY A 132 -10.21 -3.43 4.88
N LEU A 133 -9.48 -3.18 5.98
CA LEU A 133 -9.78 -2.10 6.92
C LEU A 133 -9.62 -0.71 6.28
N ALA A 134 -8.50 -0.44 5.60
CA ALA A 134 -8.23 0.82 4.92
C ALA A 134 -9.30 1.15 3.87
N LEU A 135 -9.64 0.17 3.02
CA LEU A 135 -10.69 0.27 2.00
C LEU A 135 -12.10 0.44 2.58
N SER A 136 -12.29 0.12 3.87
CA SER A 136 -13.57 0.32 4.58
C SER A 136 -13.62 1.63 5.36
N ASP A 137 -12.52 2.37 5.49
CA ASP A 137 -12.48 3.61 6.27
C ASP A 137 -13.00 4.79 5.45
N TYR A 138 -14.27 4.73 5.08
CA TYR A 138 -14.90 5.75 4.23
C TYR A 138 -14.91 7.13 4.92
N MET A 139 -14.35 8.12 4.23
CA MET A 139 -14.14 9.48 4.74
C MET A 139 -14.52 10.50 3.66
N ILE A 140 -15.04 11.66 4.08
CA ILE A 140 -15.41 12.75 3.17
C ILE A 140 -14.85 14.10 3.66
N ALA A 141 -14.55 14.99 2.73
CA ALA A 141 -14.13 16.37 2.98
C ALA A 141 -14.93 17.34 2.09
N MET A 142 -15.23 18.51 2.61
CA MET A 142 -15.85 19.61 1.86
C MET A 142 -15.11 20.90 2.18
N MET A 143 -14.78 21.66 1.15
CA MET A 143 -14.16 22.98 1.28
C MET A 143 -14.81 23.96 0.29
N GLN A 144 -15.05 25.19 0.71
CA GLN A 144 -15.60 26.24 -0.15
C GLN A 144 -14.71 27.47 -0.06
N TYR A 145 -14.26 27.96 -1.20
CA TYR A 145 -13.51 29.20 -1.31
C TYR A 145 -14.40 30.29 -1.90
N GLU A 146 -14.37 31.50 -1.31
CA GLU A 146 -14.98 32.71 -1.89
C GLU A 146 -14.09 33.39 -2.93
N ASN A 147 -12.77 33.14 -2.86
CA ASN A 147 -11.75 33.66 -3.77
C ASN A 147 -10.65 32.60 -3.95
N ILE A 148 -9.98 32.58 -5.10
CA ILE A 148 -8.82 31.69 -5.36
C ILE A 148 -7.69 32.02 -4.37
N PRO A 149 -7.17 31.05 -3.59
CA PRO A 149 -6.05 31.26 -2.66
C PRO A 149 -4.77 31.74 -3.36
N GLU A 150 -4.00 32.63 -2.73
CA GLU A 150 -2.73 33.15 -3.28
C GLU A 150 -1.69 32.04 -3.56
N ASN A 151 -1.69 30.98 -2.75
CA ASN A 151 -0.84 29.79 -2.93
C ASN A 151 -1.43 28.76 -3.92
N ARG A 152 -2.66 28.98 -4.41
CA ARG A 152 -3.49 28.07 -5.22
C ARG A 152 -3.66 26.66 -4.62
N GLN A 153 -3.58 26.56 -3.29
CA GLN A 153 -3.71 25.31 -2.55
C GLN A 153 -5.16 25.07 -2.13
N LEU A 154 -5.65 23.87 -2.38
CA LEU A 154 -6.87 23.31 -1.82
C LEU A 154 -6.50 22.53 -0.56
N ASP A 155 -6.87 23.06 0.59
CA ASP A 155 -6.76 22.35 1.87
C ASP A 155 -8.04 21.54 2.10
N LEU A 156 -7.92 20.22 2.20
CA LEU A 156 -9.03 19.33 2.55
C LEU A 156 -8.86 18.81 3.97
N GLU A 157 -9.98 18.74 4.69
CA GLU A 157 -10.10 18.10 6.01
C GLU A 157 -11.10 16.95 5.93
N PHE A 158 -10.59 15.71 5.89
CA PHE A 158 -11.44 14.53 5.87
C PHE A 158 -12.08 14.23 7.23
N ARG A 159 -13.30 13.67 7.18
CA ARG A 159 -14.11 13.24 8.34
C ARG A 159 -14.65 11.83 8.09
N ARG A 160 -14.39 10.90 9.02
CA ARG A 160 -14.91 9.53 8.95
C ARG A 160 -16.43 9.50 8.89
N GLN A 161 -16.94 8.59 8.08
CA GLN A 161 -18.36 8.28 7.91
C GLN A 161 -18.71 6.88 8.48
N THR A 162 -17.74 6.19 9.09
CA THR A 162 -17.86 4.86 9.72
C THR A 162 -17.83 4.92 11.23
N ALA A 163 -18.32 3.86 11.88
CA ALA A 163 -18.07 3.57 13.29
C ALA A 163 -17.04 2.44 13.42
N ARG A 164 -16.21 2.46 14.48
CA ARG A 164 -15.26 1.39 14.80
C ARG A 164 -15.82 0.50 15.90
N VAL A 165 -15.90 -0.81 15.65
CA VAL A 165 -16.25 -1.82 16.65
C VAL A 165 -14.98 -2.59 17.03
N VAL A 166 -14.70 -2.65 18.34
CA VAL A 166 -13.57 -3.38 18.92
C VAL A 166 -14.13 -4.45 19.87
N ILE A 167 -13.66 -5.68 19.75
CA ILE A 167 -13.94 -6.76 20.71
C ILE A 167 -12.69 -6.99 21.56
N ASP A 168 -12.76 -6.61 22.83
CA ASP A 168 -11.67 -6.68 23.81
C ASP A 168 -11.63 -8.09 24.43
N ILE A 169 -10.82 -8.98 23.85
CA ILE A 169 -10.71 -10.39 24.28
C ILE A 169 -9.93 -10.53 25.58
N GLU A 170 -8.92 -9.69 25.83
CA GLU A 170 -8.14 -9.72 27.07
C GLU A 170 -9.01 -9.48 28.30
N ASN A 171 -9.95 -8.54 28.23
CA ASN A 171 -10.89 -8.23 29.32
C ASN A 171 -12.25 -8.92 29.18
N SER A 172 -12.43 -9.82 28.20
CA SER A 172 -13.62 -10.67 28.08
C SER A 172 -13.56 -11.86 29.03
N THR A 173 -14.71 -12.27 29.55
CA THR A 173 -14.81 -13.39 30.50
C THR A 173 -15.20 -14.68 29.78
N PHE A 174 -14.28 -15.64 29.71
CA PHE A 174 -14.60 -17.04 29.43
C PHE A 174 -15.02 -17.72 30.74
N MET A 175 -16.20 -18.34 30.75
CA MET A 175 -16.68 -19.08 31.91
C MET A 175 -15.80 -20.32 32.17
N ASN A 176 -15.77 -20.77 33.43
CA ASN A 176 -14.99 -21.91 33.93
C ASN A 176 -15.29 -23.27 33.28
N GLU A 177 -16.22 -23.30 32.33
CA GLU A 177 -16.60 -24.44 31.51
C GLU A 177 -15.59 -24.72 30.39
N PHE A 178 -14.81 -23.70 29.96
CA PHE A 178 -13.82 -23.82 28.88
C PHE A 178 -12.45 -24.31 29.38
N THR A 179 -11.83 -25.21 28.62
CA THR A 179 -10.41 -25.56 28.79
C THR A 179 -9.56 -24.86 27.74
N ASN A 180 -8.68 -23.95 28.18
CA ASN A 180 -7.77 -23.17 27.34
C ASN A 180 -8.44 -22.61 26.06
N PRO A 181 -9.45 -21.72 26.20
CA PRO A 181 -10.18 -21.19 25.04
C PRO A 181 -9.28 -20.32 24.16
N VAL A 182 -9.43 -20.48 22.85
CA VAL A 182 -8.77 -19.66 21.81
C VAL A 182 -9.83 -19.10 20.87
N VAL A 183 -9.76 -17.81 20.56
CA VAL A 183 -10.64 -17.18 19.56
C VAL A 183 -10.07 -17.42 18.17
N ALA A 184 -10.80 -18.17 17.35
CA ALA A 184 -10.41 -18.55 16.00
C ALA A 184 -10.90 -17.58 14.92
N GLY A 185 -11.81 -16.66 15.26
CA GLY A 185 -12.35 -15.68 14.34
C GLY A 185 -13.54 -14.91 14.93
N ILE A 186 -13.73 -13.67 14.50
CA ILE A 186 -14.88 -12.84 14.83
C ILE A 186 -15.46 -12.23 13.56
N ASN A 187 -16.78 -12.37 13.40
CA ASN A 187 -17.54 -11.61 12.41
C ASN A 187 -18.38 -10.54 13.12
N ILE A 188 -18.32 -9.31 12.64
CA ILE A 188 -19.24 -8.23 13.02
C ILE A 188 -20.25 -8.06 11.88
N TYR A 189 -21.53 -7.88 12.19
CA TYR A 189 -22.58 -7.74 11.19
C TYR A 189 -22.97 -6.27 11.05
N SER A 190 -22.96 -5.78 9.81
CA SER A 190 -23.38 -4.43 9.48
C SER A 190 -23.88 -4.36 8.03
N GLN A 191 -24.41 -3.21 7.64
CA GLN A 191 -24.68 -2.90 6.24
C GLN A 191 -23.36 -2.55 5.55
N LEU A 192 -23.28 -2.79 4.24
CA LEU A 192 -22.07 -2.58 3.45
C LEU A 192 -22.05 -1.25 2.70
N GLU A 193 -23.10 -0.45 2.84
CA GLU A 193 -23.27 0.83 2.15
C GLU A 193 -23.42 1.97 3.17
N LEU A 194 -22.88 3.12 2.81
CA LEU A 194 -22.93 4.36 3.58
C LEU A 194 -23.60 5.44 2.72
N PRO A 195 -24.61 6.18 3.21
CA PRO A 195 -25.28 6.02 4.50
C PRO A 195 -26.12 4.73 4.59
N ALA A 196 -26.20 4.14 5.77
CA ALA A 196 -26.99 2.94 6.02
C ALA A 196 -28.50 3.21 5.85
N THR A 197 -29.23 2.23 5.31
CA THR A 197 -30.70 2.27 5.18
C THR A 197 -31.36 1.55 6.36
N GLN A 198 -32.19 2.24 7.14
CA GLN A 198 -32.82 1.66 8.34
C GLN A 198 -33.60 0.37 8.01
N GLY A 199 -33.33 -0.71 8.76
CA GLY A 199 -34.01 -2.02 8.62
C GLY A 199 -33.51 -2.91 7.47
N ALA A 200 -32.63 -2.43 6.59
CA ALA A 200 -32.01 -3.24 5.54
C ALA A 200 -31.18 -4.41 6.12
N ASP A 201 -30.91 -5.41 5.28
CA ASP A 201 -30.17 -6.60 5.69
C ASP A 201 -28.68 -6.33 5.91
N VAL A 202 -28.06 -7.17 6.74
CA VAL A 202 -26.68 -7.03 7.20
C VAL A 202 -25.84 -8.22 6.77
N SER A 203 -24.58 -7.94 6.45
CA SER A 203 -23.59 -8.90 6.01
C SER A 203 -22.54 -9.13 7.08
N ALA A 204 -21.95 -10.32 7.10
CA ALA A 204 -20.82 -10.64 7.98
C ALA A 204 -19.54 -9.97 7.46
N ILE A 205 -18.94 -9.12 8.29
CA ILE A 205 -17.62 -8.53 8.11
C ILE A 205 -16.65 -9.33 8.99
N LYS A 206 -15.63 -9.95 8.40
CA LYS A 206 -14.54 -10.61 9.12
C LYS A 206 -13.68 -9.56 9.79
N ALA A 207 -13.59 -9.57 11.11
CA ALA A 207 -12.80 -8.58 11.85
C ALA A 207 -11.29 -8.85 11.72
N TYR A 208 -10.50 -7.77 11.79
CA TYR A 208 -9.04 -7.82 11.94
C TYR A 208 -8.66 -8.26 13.35
N LYS A 209 -7.71 -9.19 13.49
CA LYS A 209 -7.07 -9.47 14.77
C LYS A 209 -5.87 -8.54 14.92
N VAL A 210 -5.81 -7.77 16.00
CA VAL A 210 -4.85 -6.64 16.12
C VAL A 210 -3.39 -7.12 16.24
N ASP A 211 -3.20 -8.24 16.93
CA ASP A 211 -1.92 -8.93 17.07
C ASP A 211 -2.19 -10.44 16.91
N ASP A 212 -1.67 -11.03 15.83
CA ASP A 212 -1.82 -12.45 15.54
C ASP A 212 -1.08 -13.35 16.53
N ALA A 213 0.04 -12.90 17.12
CA ALA A 213 0.82 -13.67 18.08
C ALA A 213 0.12 -13.77 19.46
N ASN A 214 -0.59 -12.72 19.88
CA ASN A 214 -1.32 -12.72 21.14
C ASN A 214 -2.68 -13.48 21.02
N PRO A 215 -2.89 -14.61 21.72
CA PRO A 215 -4.16 -15.34 21.68
C PRO A 215 -5.33 -14.60 22.37
N LYS A 216 -5.03 -13.55 23.14
CA LYS A 216 -6.00 -12.65 23.78
C LYS A 216 -6.16 -11.31 23.05
N SER A 217 -5.56 -11.15 21.86
CA SER A 217 -5.61 -9.89 21.14
C SER A 217 -7.05 -9.46 20.83
N SER A 218 -7.26 -8.14 20.85
CA SER A 218 -8.50 -7.51 20.45
C SER A 218 -8.78 -7.70 18.95
N TRP A 219 -10.06 -7.63 18.56
CA TRP A 219 -10.49 -7.72 17.16
C TRP A 219 -11.22 -6.45 16.75
N VAL A 220 -11.04 -5.98 15.51
CA VAL A 220 -11.55 -4.68 15.03
C VAL A 220 -12.29 -4.83 13.70
N ALA A 221 -13.43 -4.14 13.54
CA ALA A 221 -14.07 -3.91 12.26
C ALA A 221 -14.62 -2.48 12.17
N LEU A 222 -14.63 -1.93 10.96
CA LEU A 222 -15.33 -0.72 10.58
C LEU A 222 -16.71 -1.07 10.03
N VAL A 223 -17.73 -0.37 10.49
CA VAL A 223 -19.14 -0.70 10.25
C VAL A 223 -19.95 0.55 9.93
N ALA A 224 -21.08 0.36 9.26
CA ALA A 224 -21.97 1.44 8.90
C ALA A 224 -22.72 1.98 10.14
N PRO A 225 -22.65 3.29 10.45
CA PRO A 225 -23.45 3.91 11.49
C PRO A 225 -24.95 3.79 11.16
N ASN A 226 -25.76 3.36 12.13
CA ASN A 226 -27.21 3.22 11.98
C ASN A 226 -27.89 3.25 13.35
N ALA A 227 -29.21 3.44 13.34
CA ALA A 227 -30.07 3.27 14.51
C ALA A 227 -30.07 1.80 14.99
N GLU A 228 -30.46 1.59 16.25
CA GLU A 228 -30.54 0.25 16.84
C GLU A 228 -31.51 -0.69 16.10
N ASP A 229 -31.11 -1.96 15.94
CA ASP A 229 -31.97 -3.05 15.46
C ASP A 229 -31.77 -4.30 16.32
N ALA A 230 -32.73 -4.54 17.21
CA ALA A 230 -32.74 -5.67 18.15
C ALA A 230 -32.82 -7.06 17.49
N ASN A 231 -33.22 -7.16 16.21
CA ASN A 231 -33.54 -8.43 15.56
C ASN A 231 -32.40 -8.99 14.70
N LYS A 232 -31.56 -8.11 14.15
CA LYS A 232 -30.39 -8.49 13.34
C LYS A 232 -29.31 -9.11 14.23
N ASP A 233 -28.50 -9.97 13.61
CA ASP A 233 -27.25 -10.44 14.23
C ASP A 233 -26.25 -9.28 14.27
N PHE A 234 -25.37 -9.25 15.27
CA PHE A 234 -24.39 -8.18 15.47
C PHE A 234 -22.96 -8.72 15.62
N ILE A 235 -22.74 -9.70 16.50
CA ILE A 235 -21.41 -10.30 16.74
C ILE A 235 -21.51 -11.81 16.61
N CYS A 236 -20.60 -12.45 15.91
CA CYS A 236 -20.41 -13.90 15.91
C CYS A 236 -18.96 -14.24 16.25
N ILE A 237 -18.73 -14.76 17.45
CA ILE A 237 -17.40 -15.19 17.93
C ILE A 237 -17.23 -16.70 17.78
N SER A 238 -16.11 -17.12 17.20
CA SER A 238 -15.74 -18.53 16.99
C SER A 238 -14.65 -18.93 17.98
N VAL A 239 -14.91 -19.95 18.80
CA VAL A 239 -14.01 -20.37 19.90
C VAL A 239 -13.63 -21.84 19.76
N GLN A 240 -12.36 -22.17 19.96
CA GLN A 240 -11.81 -23.53 20.08
C GLN A 240 -11.36 -23.81 21.52
N GLU A 241 -11.41 -25.07 21.97
CA GLU A 241 -10.77 -25.52 23.21
C GLU A 241 -9.38 -26.08 22.89
N ASN A 242 -8.36 -25.72 23.69
CA ASN A 242 -6.96 -26.14 23.52
C ASN A 242 -6.36 -25.87 22.12
N GLY A 243 -6.88 -24.90 21.36
CA GLY A 243 -6.41 -24.56 20.01
C GLY A 243 -6.55 -25.69 18.97
N THR A 244 -7.40 -26.69 19.20
CA THR A 244 -7.58 -27.84 18.30
C THR A 244 -9.05 -28.14 18.01
N GLY A 245 -9.33 -28.78 16.88
CA GLY A 245 -10.69 -29.15 16.46
C GLY A 245 -11.47 -28.02 15.79
N THR A 246 -12.75 -28.26 15.49
CA THR A 246 -13.63 -27.30 14.81
C THR A 246 -14.07 -26.19 15.77
N PRO A 247 -13.93 -24.89 15.41
CA PRO A 247 -14.44 -23.80 16.23
C PRO A 247 -15.97 -23.89 16.42
N LYS A 248 -16.45 -23.60 17.63
CA LYS A 248 -17.88 -23.39 17.90
C LYS A 248 -18.19 -21.90 17.83
N ALA A 249 -19.16 -21.55 16.99
CA ALA A 249 -19.65 -20.19 16.82
C ALA A 249 -20.74 -19.82 17.85
N TYR A 250 -20.71 -18.57 18.33
CA TYR A 250 -21.71 -18.00 19.23
C TYR A 250 -22.18 -16.65 18.68
N SER A 251 -23.44 -16.55 18.30
CA SER A 251 -24.05 -15.34 17.76
C SER A 251 -24.72 -14.51 18.86
N ILE A 252 -24.54 -13.19 18.79
CA ILE A 252 -25.17 -12.16 19.61
C ILE A 252 -26.01 -11.29 18.68
N LYS A 253 -27.28 -11.10 19.02
CA LYS A 253 -28.24 -10.23 18.31
C LYS A 253 -28.34 -8.87 18.97
N GLY A 254 -28.84 -7.90 18.21
CA GLY A 254 -29.03 -6.53 18.63
C GLY A 254 -27.86 -5.66 18.21
N ILE A 255 -27.98 -5.07 17.02
CA ILE A 255 -27.08 -3.99 16.59
C ILE A 255 -27.48 -2.75 17.40
N PRO A 256 -26.56 -2.13 18.16
CA PRO A 256 -26.86 -0.93 18.93
C PRO A 256 -26.89 0.31 18.04
N ASN A 257 -27.29 1.46 18.58
CA ASN A 257 -27.12 2.73 17.90
C ASN A 257 -25.61 3.03 17.72
N LEU A 258 -25.17 3.16 16.48
CA LEU A 258 -23.80 3.44 16.10
C LEU A 258 -23.72 4.80 15.40
N GLU A 259 -22.77 5.63 15.82
CA GLU A 259 -22.55 6.98 15.32
C GLU A 259 -21.21 7.09 14.59
N SER A 260 -21.17 7.95 13.57
CA SER A 260 -19.95 8.14 12.77
C SER A 260 -18.82 8.77 13.58
N GLY A 261 -17.60 8.28 13.38
CA GLY A 261 -16.42 8.77 14.10
C GLY A 261 -16.39 8.39 15.59
N MET A 262 -17.16 7.36 15.98
CA MET A 262 -17.18 6.81 17.34
C MET A 262 -16.55 5.42 17.38
N SER A 263 -15.92 5.08 18.51
CA SER A 263 -15.28 3.79 18.77
C SER A 263 -16.01 3.07 19.90
N TYR A 264 -16.44 1.84 19.64
CA TYR A 264 -17.24 1.01 20.55
C TYR A 264 -16.46 -0.25 20.94
N THR A 265 -15.98 -0.29 22.18
CA THR A 265 -15.19 -1.42 22.71
C THR A 265 -16.07 -2.32 23.56
N TYR A 266 -16.38 -3.52 23.05
CA TYR A 266 -17.21 -4.52 23.70
C TYR A 266 -16.37 -5.54 24.47
N LYS A 267 -16.79 -5.79 25.71
CA LYS A 267 -16.34 -6.93 26.51
C LYS A 267 -17.44 -7.99 26.47
N LEU A 268 -17.05 -9.23 26.20
CA LEU A 268 -17.97 -10.34 26.05
C LEU A 268 -17.89 -11.27 27.26
N LYS A 269 -19.00 -11.98 27.50
CA LYS A 269 -19.07 -13.10 28.45
C LYS A 269 -19.51 -14.36 27.71
N ILE A 270 -18.61 -15.34 27.64
CA ILE A 270 -18.76 -16.54 26.82
C ILE A 270 -18.88 -17.77 27.73
N GLY A 271 -20.01 -18.48 27.64
CA GLY A 271 -20.21 -19.82 28.21
C GLY A 271 -20.36 -20.89 27.13
N LYS A 272 -20.48 -22.16 27.50
CA LYS A 272 -20.54 -23.27 26.52
C LYS A 272 -21.78 -23.26 25.61
N ASP A 273 -22.85 -22.57 25.99
CA ASP A 273 -24.10 -22.52 25.20
C ASP A 273 -24.41 -21.16 24.56
N LYS A 274 -23.83 -20.07 25.06
CA LYS A 274 -24.09 -18.70 24.55
C LYS A 274 -22.95 -17.73 24.87
N ALA A 275 -22.83 -16.71 24.03
CA ALA A 275 -22.10 -15.48 24.35
C ALA A 275 -23.12 -14.34 24.59
N ILE A 276 -22.74 -13.36 25.41
CA ILE A 276 -23.47 -12.10 25.60
C ILE A 276 -22.46 -10.94 25.68
N ILE A 277 -22.93 -9.71 25.40
CA ILE A 277 -22.19 -8.49 25.76
C ILE A 277 -22.26 -8.34 27.28
N ASP A 278 -21.11 -8.13 27.92
CA ASP A 278 -20.97 -7.89 29.35
C ASP A 278 -20.88 -6.37 29.64
N ASN A 279 -20.11 -5.65 28.80
CA ASN A 279 -19.97 -4.21 28.87
C ASN A 279 -19.63 -3.61 27.49
N VAL A 280 -19.93 -2.33 27.30
CA VAL A 280 -19.46 -1.53 26.15
C VAL A 280 -18.90 -0.21 26.67
N THR A 281 -17.68 0.14 26.24
CA THR A 281 -17.13 1.48 26.39
C THR A 281 -17.28 2.20 25.06
N VAL A 282 -17.90 3.37 25.05
CA VAL A 282 -17.98 4.24 23.87
C VAL A 282 -17.04 5.42 24.09
N THR A 283 -16.13 5.63 23.14
CA THR A 283 -15.29 6.83 23.09
C THR A 283 -15.45 7.52 21.76
N ASP A 284 -15.24 8.83 21.75
CA ASP A 284 -14.87 9.53 20.52
C ASP A 284 -13.73 8.76 19.84
N TRP A 285 -13.82 8.49 18.53
CA TRP A 285 -12.66 8.06 17.73
C TRP A 285 -11.81 9.29 17.33
N LYS A 286 -11.71 10.25 18.25
CA LYS A 286 -10.96 11.51 18.16
C LYS A 286 -9.72 11.51 19.05
N GLU A 287 -9.30 10.34 19.53
CA GLU A 287 -7.98 10.12 20.11
C GLU A 287 -7.49 8.75 19.61
N GLY A 288 -6.23 8.69 19.15
CA GLY A 288 -5.51 7.46 18.80
C GLY A 288 -5.19 6.59 20.02
N THR A 289 -6.17 6.38 20.88
CA THR A 289 -6.05 5.53 22.08
C THR A 289 -5.61 4.14 21.67
N ALA A 290 -4.42 3.75 22.15
CA ALA A 290 -3.83 2.45 21.88
C ALA A 290 -4.83 1.35 22.26
N ILE A 291 -4.99 0.36 21.38
CA ILE A 291 -5.92 -0.73 21.58
C ILE A 291 -5.42 -1.55 22.79
N PRO A 292 -6.24 -1.76 23.84
CA PRO A 292 -5.86 -2.62 24.95
C PRO A 292 -5.52 -4.03 24.47
N GLY A 293 -4.35 -4.54 24.88
CA GLY A 293 -3.81 -5.83 24.43
C GLY A 293 -3.33 -5.85 22.97
N GLY A 294 -3.17 -4.68 22.34
CA GLY A 294 -2.89 -4.50 20.91
C GLY A 294 -1.69 -3.60 20.60
N GLU A 295 -0.66 -3.56 21.45
CA GLU A 295 0.68 -3.15 21.03
C GLU A 295 1.26 -4.22 20.09
N ALA A 296 0.80 -4.22 18.84
CA ALA A 296 1.68 -4.64 17.76
C ALA A 296 2.90 -3.71 17.83
N SER A 297 4.07 -4.24 18.16
CA SER A 297 5.31 -3.48 18.20
C SER A 297 5.44 -2.71 16.88
N ALA A 298 5.37 -1.38 16.94
CA ALA A 298 5.50 -0.56 15.75
C ALA A 298 6.78 -0.96 15.02
N VAL A 299 6.69 -1.09 13.68
CA VAL A 299 7.83 -1.50 12.87
C VAL A 299 8.82 -0.34 12.83
N THR A 300 9.69 -0.29 13.85
CA THR A 300 10.72 0.71 14.02
C THR A 300 12.01 0.27 13.36
N LEU A 301 12.86 1.25 13.02
CA LEU A 301 14.22 1.03 12.51
C LEU A 301 15.01 0.05 13.41
N GLU A 302 14.87 0.18 14.73
CA GLU A 302 15.56 -0.66 15.71
C GLU A 302 14.98 -2.08 15.78
N SER A 303 13.65 -2.25 15.69
CA SER A 303 13.05 -3.58 15.63
C SER A 303 13.40 -4.34 14.35
N ILE A 304 13.52 -3.65 13.20
CA ILE A 304 14.01 -4.23 11.94
C ILE A 304 15.47 -4.64 12.09
N ARG A 305 16.34 -3.76 12.62
CA ARG A 305 17.75 -4.07 12.86
C ARG A 305 17.95 -5.29 13.77
N ALA A 306 17.22 -5.34 14.88
CA ALA A 306 17.25 -6.46 15.81
C ALA A 306 16.77 -7.77 15.17
N SER A 307 15.65 -7.74 14.43
CA SER A 307 15.11 -8.92 13.77
C SER A 307 16.01 -9.47 12.66
N VAL A 308 16.65 -8.60 11.87
CA VAL A 308 17.63 -9.02 10.86
C VAL A 308 18.86 -9.63 11.53
N ALA A 309 19.41 -9.00 12.56
CA ALA A 309 20.56 -9.52 13.29
C ALA A 309 20.28 -10.90 13.92
N GLU A 310 19.14 -11.06 14.60
CA GLU A 310 18.73 -12.34 15.20
C GLU A 310 18.55 -13.45 14.14
N GLN A 311 17.97 -13.15 12.98
CA GLN A 311 17.83 -14.13 11.91
C GLN A 311 19.19 -14.58 11.35
N LEU A 312 20.12 -13.63 11.15
CA LEU A 312 21.49 -13.91 10.70
C LEU A 312 22.32 -14.70 11.73
N GLU A 313 22.25 -14.35 13.03
CA GLU A 313 22.94 -15.10 14.10
C GLU A 313 22.48 -16.56 14.18
N ASN A 314 21.21 -16.82 13.88
CA ASN A 314 20.64 -18.16 13.81
C ASN A 314 20.95 -18.89 12.47
N GLY A 315 21.54 -18.22 11.50
CA GLY A 315 21.85 -18.78 10.18
C GLY A 315 20.61 -18.99 9.28
N ASN A 316 19.56 -18.20 9.48
CA ASN A 316 18.33 -18.24 8.68
C ASN A 316 18.37 -17.22 7.53
N ASP A 317 17.56 -17.47 6.51
CA ASP A 317 17.16 -16.45 5.52
C ASP A 317 16.45 -15.28 6.24
N VAL A 318 16.52 -14.08 5.66
CA VAL A 318 15.90 -12.89 6.27
C VAL A 318 14.45 -12.78 5.80
N GLU A 319 13.50 -13.10 6.67
CA GLU A 319 12.07 -12.86 6.43
C GLU A 319 11.57 -11.66 7.25
N LEU A 320 10.95 -10.69 6.58
CA LEU A 320 10.38 -9.50 7.22
C LEU A 320 8.96 -9.25 6.70
N THR A 321 8.05 -8.90 7.61
CA THR A 321 6.75 -8.34 7.25
C THR A 321 6.79 -6.84 7.47
N LEU A 322 6.71 -6.07 6.39
CA LEU A 322 6.78 -4.62 6.40
C LEU A 322 5.37 -4.01 6.17
N PRO A 323 5.16 -2.74 6.52
CA PRO A 323 4.01 -1.97 6.04
C PRO A 323 3.95 -1.94 4.51
N SER A 324 2.75 -1.81 3.95
CA SER A 324 2.49 -1.65 2.50
C SER A 324 3.29 -0.50 1.89
N ASN A 325 3.37 0.61 2.63
CA ASN A 325 4.06 1.85 2.32
C ASN A 325 5.42 1.98 3.03
N ALA A 326 6.15 0.87 3.23
CA ALA A 326 7.42 0.85 3.95
C ALA A 326 8.34 2.02 3.53
N SER A 327 8.72 2.86 4.49
CA SER A 327 9.53 4.05 4.18
C SER A 327 10.96 3.68 3.81
N LEU A 328 11.64 4.53 3.02
CA LEU A 328 13.05 4.33 2.66
C LEU A 328 13.94 4.08 3.90
N GLY A 329 13.60 4.69 5.05
CA GLY A 329 14.28 4.45 6.32
C GLY A 329 14.20 2.99 6.81
N LEU A 330 13.09 2.27 6.60
CA LEU A 330 13.01 0.85 6.92
C LEU A 330 13.95 0.02 6.04
N PHE A 331 14.07 0.36 4.76
CA PHE A 331 15.03 -0.27 3.85
C PHE A 331 16.48 0.06 4.24
N ASP A 332 16.77 1.29 4.63
CA ASP A 332 18.06 1.66 5.20
C ASP A 332 18.34 0.92 6.52
N ALA A 333 17.33 0.65 7.36
CA ALA A 333 17.50 -0.16 8.56
C ALA A 333 17.90 -1.61 8.24
N ILE A 334 17.31 -2.22 7.20
CA ILE A 334 17.72 -3.54 6.68
C ILE A 334 19.18 -3.47 6.21
N LYS A 335 19.52 -2.55 5.30
CA LYS A 335 20.88 -2.41 4.74
C LYS A 335 21.95 -2.21 5.82
N ASN A 336 21.66 -1.35 6.80
CA ASN A 336 22.54 -1.15 7.95
C ASN A 336 22.72 -2.44 8.75
N ALA A 337 21.65 -3.16 9.06
CA ALA A 337 21.73 -4.42 9.81
C ALA A 337 22.57 -5.49 9.09
N LEU A 338 22.43 -5.62 7.76
CA LEU A 338 23.26 -6.53 6.96
C LEU A 338 24.75 -6.09 6.95
N THR A 339 25.00 -4.78 6.96
CA THR A 339 26.36 -4.21 7.03
C THR A 339 27.01 -4.44 8.40
N ASP A 340 26.28 -4.14 9.47
CA ASP A 340 26.77 -4.21 10.85
C ASP A 340 27.07 -5.65 11.29
N ASN A 341 26.35 -6.63 10.73
CA ASN A 341 26.61 -8.06 10.94
C ASN A 341 27.72 -8.64 10.03
N GLY A 342 28.38 -7.81 9.20
CA GLY A 342 29.54 -8.22 8.39
C GLY A 342 29.23 -9.28 7.34
N VAL A 343 28.01 -9.27 6.79
CA VAL A 343 27.52 -10.32 5.90
C VAL A 343 28.28 -10.32 4.57
N PRO A 344 28.75 -11.49 4.05
CA PRO A 344 29.46 -11.57 2.78
C PRO A 344 28.65 -11.10 1.57
N GLU A 345 29.36 -10.73 0.52
CA GLU A 345 28.77 -10.35 -0.77
C GLU A 345 27.91 -11.49 -1.36
N SER A 346 26.75 -11.14 -1.90
CA SER A 346 25.74 -12.02 -2.51
C SER A 346 25.48 -13.31 -1.73
N SER A 347 25.10 -13.18 -0.46
CA SER A 347 24.89 -14.31 0.44
C SER A 347 23.55 -14.31 1.20
N VAL A 348 22.77 -13.24 1.16
CA VAL A 348 21.47 -13.13 1.86
C VAL A 348 20.31 -13.46 0.94
N ASP A 349 19.57 -14.50 1.26
CA ASP A 349 18.22 -14.69 0.73
C ASP A 349 17.24 -13.89 1.61
N ILE A 350 16.45 -13.01 0.99
CA ILE A 350 15.52 -12.10 1.68
C ILE A 350 14.09 -12.23 1.14
N THR A 351 13.11 -12.25 2.04
CA THR A 351 11.68 -12.23 1.73
C THR A 351 11.00 -11.05 2.43
N LEU A 352 10.39 -10.16 1.63
CA LEU A 352 9.66 -8.98 2.13
C LEU A 352 8.16 -9.14 1.89
N LYS A 353 7.42 -9.41 2.97
CA LYS A 353 5.95 -9.57 2.96
C LYS A 353 5.25 -8.26 3.28
N GLY A 354 4.03 -8.09 2.82
CA GLY A 354 3.17 -6.93 3.09
C GLY A 354 3.49 -5.66 2.31
N VAL A 355 4.74 -5.45 1.87
CA VAL A 355 5.16 -4.28 1.09
C VAL A 355 4.62 -4.31 -0.35
N MET A 356 4.01 -3.21 -0.80
CA MET A 356 3.39 -3.12 -2.14
C MET A 356 4.27 -2.40 -3.17
N ARG A 357 5.08 -1.41 -2.77
CA ARG A 357 6.10 -0.78 -3.63
C ARG A 357 7.47 -0.95 -3.02
N ILE A 358 8.47 -1.28 -3.84
CA ILE A 358 9.88 -1.08 -3.47
C ILE A 358 10.28 0.35 -3.87
N PRO A 359 10.53 1.28 -2.92
CA PRO A 359 10.76 2.69 -3.22
C PRO A 359 12.02 2.96 -4.03
N GLN A 360 12.09 4.17 -4.59
CA GLN A 360 13.28 4.62 -5.31
C GLN A 360 14.55 4.46 -4.45
N LYS A 361 15.58 3.84 -5.03
CA LYS A 361 16.89 3.55 -4.39
C LYS A 361 16.84 2.71 -3.10
N ALA A 362 15.74 2.01 -2.80
CA ALA A 362 15.60 1.20 -1.58
C ALA A 362 16.79 0.28 -1.31
N PHE A 363 17.26 -0.42 -2.34
CA PHE A 363 18.39 -1.34 -2.35
C PHE A 363 19.45 -0.99 -3.41
N GLY A 364 19.50 0.27 -3.85
CA GLY A 364 20.53 0.78 -4.75
C GLY A 364 21.89 0.95 -4.06
N ASN A 365 22.97 0.70 -4.80
CA ASN A 365 24.36 0.65 -4.33
C ASN A 365 25.32 1.55 -5.16
N LEU A 366 24.80 2.61 -5.80
CA LEU A 366 25.63 3.56 -6.56
C LEU A 366 25.70 4.97 -5.94
N PRO A 367 26.85 5.67 -6.03
CA PRO A 367 28.16 5.15 -6.44
C PRO A 367 28.80 4.34 -5.30
N GLU A 368 29.13 3.07 -5.59
CA GLU A 368 29.75 2.03 -4.74
C GLU A 368 30.03 2.38 -3.26
N GLY A 369 29.30 1.74 -2.33
CA GLY A 369 29.68 1.81 -0.92
C GLY A 369 28.68 1.29 0.12
N VAL A 370 27.50 0.80 -0.26
CA VAL A 370 26.49 0.28 0.68
C VAL A 370 26.11 -1.12 0.22
N ALA A 371 26.77 -2.09 0.86
CA ALA A 371 27.26 -3.35 0.34
C ALA A 371 26.35 -4.28 -0.53
N PRO A 372 26.97 -5.17 -1.31
CA PRO A 372 26.30 -6.11 -2.21
C PRO A 372 25.73 -7.35 -1.49
N TRP A 373 24.72 -7.25 -0.60
CA TRP A 373 24.37 -8.38 0.29
C TRP A 373 23.54 -9.51 -0.33
N PHE A 374 22.61 -9.21 -1.25
CA PHE A 374 21.54 -10.15 -1.60
C PHE A 374 21.98 -11.22 -2.60
N ASN A 375 21.48 -12.44 -2.40
CA ASN A 375 21.53 -13.54 -3.35
C ASN A 375 20.14 -13.71 -3.99
N VAL A 376 19.13 -14.15 -3.24
CA VAL A 376 17.72 -14.20 -3.70
C VAL A 376 16.89 -13.09 -3.05
N VAL A 377 16.06 -12.40 -3.85
CA VAL A 377 15.06 -11.43 -3.38
C VAL A 377 13.66 -11.95 -3.70
N SER A 378 12.81 -12.11 -2.68
CA SER A 378 11.41 -12.54 -2.81
C SER A 378 10.44 -11.46 -2.35
N LEU A 379 9.58 -11.00 -3.26
CA LEU A 379 8.61 -9.93 -3.07
C LEU A 379 7.18 -10.44 -3.38
N PRO A 380 6.59 -11.30 -2.52
CA PRO A 380 5.30 -11.93 -2.78
C PRO A 380 4.13 -10.95 -2.93
N ASP A 381 4.24 -9.74 -2.35
CA ASP A 381 3.17 -8.75 -2.26
C ASP A 381 3.38 -7.49 -3.10
N ALA A 382 4.59 -7.27 -3.62
CA ALA A 382 4.91 -6.06 -4.38
C ALA A 382 4.19 -6.02 -5.74
N THR A 383 3.60 -4.87 -6.07
CA THR A 383 2.99 -4.56 -7.36
C THR A 383 3.84 -3.60 -8.20
N ILE A 384 4.70 -2.79 -7.57
CA ILE A 384 5.53 -1.78 -8.25
C ILE A 384 6.98 -1.86 -7.76
N ILE A 385 7.94 -1.81 -8.67
CA ILE A 385 9.37 -1.62 -8.37
C ILE A 385 9.82 -0.29 -8.97
N ASP A 386 10.25 0.62 -8.11
CA ASP A 386 10.43 2.03 -8.46
C ASP A 386 11.82 2.37 -9.06
N ASP A 387 12.01 3.62 -9.46
CA ASP A 387 13.24 4.11 -10.07
C ASP A 387 14.49 3.71 -9.28
N ASN A 388 15.50 3.15 -9.95
CA ASN A 388 16.78 2.76 -9.34
C ASN A 388 16.66 1.83 -8.10
N ALA A 389 15.52 1.16 -7.87
CA ALA A 389 15.21 0.45 -6.62
C ALA A 389 16.27 -0.58 -6.20
N PHE A 390 16.90 -1.27 -7.16
CA PHE A 390 17.98 -2.23 -6.99
C PHE A 390 19.23 -1.85 -7.81
N GLU A 391 19.40 -0.59 -8.21
CA GLU A 391 20.52 -0.15 -9.06
C GLU A 391 21.90 -0.52 -8.48
N GLY A 392 22.71 -1.28 -9.23
CA GLY A 392 24.02 -1.79 -8.78
C GLY A 392 23.95 -2.88 -7.70
N SER A 393 22.78 -3.44 -7.43
CA SER A 393 22.60 -4.55 -6.49
C SER A 393 23.11 -5.87 -7.10
N THR A 394 23.55 -6.79 -6.25
CA THR A 394 24.22 -8.04 -6.65
C THR A 394 23.38 -9.29 -6.43
N LEU A 395 22.06 -9.11 -6.31
CA LEU A 395 21.12 -10.23 -6.36
C LEU A 395 21.37 -11.09 -7.61
N THR A 396 21.27 -12.41 -7.43
CA THR A 396 21.34 -13.38 -8.51
C THR A 396 19.94 -13.75 -9.01
N GLN A 397 18.92 -13.64 -8.15
CA GLN A 397 17.53 -14.00 -8.48
C GLN A 397 16.53 -13.04 -7.85
N ILE A 398 15.46 -12.72 -8.58
CA ILE A 398 14.28 -12.04 -8.02
C ILE A 398 12.97 -12.73 -8.40
N TYR A 399 12.13 -12.90 -7.38
CA TYR A 399 10.79 -13.49 -7.47
C TYR A 399 9.76 -12.48 -6.97
N ALA A 400 9.11 -11.77 -7.90
CA ALA A 400 8.14 -10.72 -7.58
C ALA A 400 6.83 -10.96 -8.34
N PRO A 401 6.06 -12.00 -7.96
CA PRO A 401 4.99 -12.59 -8.78
C PRO A 401 3.75 -11.69 -8.97
N LYS A 402 3.61 -10.63 -8.17
CA LYS A 402 2.52 -9.65 -8.28
C LYS A 402 2.93 -8.35 -8.97
N VAL A 403 4.21 -8.15 -9.30
CA VAL A 403 4.69 -6.90 -9.89
C VAL A 403 4.05 -6.69 -11.26
N GLU A 404 3.40 -5.55 -11.44
CA GLU A 404 2.72 -5.14 -12.65
C GLU A 404 3.54 -4.05 -13.39
N GLU A 405 4.35 -3.27 -12.66
CA GLU A 405 5.13 -2.14 -13.15
C GLU A 405 6.58 -2.11 -12.62
N ILE A 406 7.54 -1.88 -13.53
CA ILE A 406 8.99 -1.79 -13.26
C ILE A 406 9.52 -0.49 -13.85
N ASN A 407 10.06 0.39 -13.00
CA ASN A 407 10.41 1.76 -13.37
C ASN A 407 11.87 1.94 -13.83
N PHE A 408 12.26 3.20 -14.08
CA PHE A 408 13.49 3.53 -14.79
C PHE A 408 14.71 3.03 -14.01
N ARG A 409 15.59 2.27 -14.69
CA ARG A 409 16.81 1.71 -14.08
C ARG A 409 16.60 0.86 -12.82
N ALA A 410 15.42 0.28 -12.62
CA ALA A 410 15.09 -0.52 -11.42
C ALA A 410 16.16 -1.57 -11.06
N PHE A 411 16.80 -2.21 -12.05
CA PHE A 411 17.89 -3.19 -11.93
C PHE A 411 19.13 -2.83 -12.77
N TYR A 412 19.35 -1.54 -13.06
CA TYR A 412 20.51 -1.10 -13.83
C TYR A 412 21.82 -1.50 -13.13
N LEU A 413 22.81 -2.00 -13.88
CA LEU A 413 24.10 -2.50 -13.38
C LEU A 413 23.99 -3.67 -12.37
N CYS A 414 22.87 -4.42 -12.36
CA CYS A 414 22.77 -5.68 -11.60
C CYS A 414 23.58 -6.81 -12.26
N HIS A 415 24.91 -6.70 -12.20
CA HIS A 415 25.84 -7.57 -12.94
C HIS A 415 25.70 -9.08 -12.66
N GLN A 416 25.17 -9.46 -11.49
CA GLN A 416 25.00 -10.86 -11.07
C GLN A 416 23.59 -11.43 -11.33
N LEU A 417 22.64 -10.60 -11.77
CA LEU A 417 21.25 -10.99 -11.92
C LEU A 417 21.08 -11.98 -13.07
N ALA A 418 20.67 -13.21 -12.73
CA ALA A 418 20.49 -14.32 -13.66
C ALA A 418 19.01 -14.71 -13.85
N ILE A 419 18.19 -14.59 -12.81
CA ILE A 419 16.79 -15.05 -12.82
C ILE A 419 15.83 -13.93 -12.41
N VAL A 420 14.83 -13.67 -13.26
CA VAL A 420 13.74 -12.71 -13.01
C VAL A 420 12.41 -13.43 -13.23
N ASP A 421 11.62 -13.65 -12.18
CA ASP A 421 10.20 -14.05 -12.32
C ASP A 421 9.28 -12.94 -11.81
N MET A 422 8.72 -12.19 -12.77
CA MET A 422 7.72 -11.15 -12.57
C MET A 422 6.57 -11.38 -13.53
N ARG A 423 5.94 -12.57 -13.46
CA ARG A 423 4.91 -13.04 -14.41
C ARG A 423 3.68 -12.15 -14.60
N LYS A 424 3.49 -11.12 -13.78
CA LYS A 424 2.45 -10.09 -13.96
C LYS A 424 2.93 -8.79 -14.60
N ALA A 425 4.25 -8.60 -14.77
CA ALA A 425 4.81 -7.35 -15.24
C ALA A 425 4.29 -7.04 -16.63
N SER A 426 3.75 -5.83 -16.80
CA SER A 426 3.07 -5.38 -18.01
C SER A 426 3.50 -3.99 -18.46
N ARG A 427 4.05 -3.17 -17.57
CA ARG A 427 4.70 -1.87 -17.85
C ARG A 427 6.16 -1.95 -17.40
N ILE A 428 7.11 -1.67 -18.30
CA ILE A 428 8.55 -1.67 -17.97
C ILE A 428 9.21 -0.43 -18.58
N LYS A 429 9.74 0.47 -17.79
CA LYS A 429 10.42 1.69 -18.28
C LYS A 429 11.83 1.39 -18.79
N TYR A 430 12.37 2.29 -19.61
CA TYR A 430 13.65 2.11 -20.31
C TYR A 430 14.81 1.91 -19.33
N MET A 431 15.86 1.22 -19.81
CA MET A 431 17.06 0.87 -19.04
C MET A 431 16.81 0.03 -17.76
N ALA A 432 15.61 -0.52 -17.54
CA ALA A 432 15.25 -1.25 -16.33
C ALA A 432 16.21 -2.41 -15.98
N PHE A 433 16.77 -3.11 -16.96
CA PHE A 433 17.77 -4.17 -16.79
C PHE A 433 19.05 -3.89 -17.60
N GLU A 434 19.36 -2.63 -17.89
CA GLU A 434 20.59 -2.28 -18.62
C GLU A 434 21.85 -2.70 -17.83
N ASP A 435 22.87 -3.20 -18.54
CA ASP A 435 24.10 -3.76 -17.97
C ASP A 435 23.87 -4.97 -17.01
N CYS A 436 22.90 -5.84 -17.33
CA CYS A 436 22.73 -7.16 -16.70
C CYS A 436 23.25 -8.30 -17.62
N PRO A 437 24.57 -8.56 -17.70
CA PRO A 437 25.16 -9.49 -18.67
C PRO A 437 24.95 -10.98 -18.34
N LEU A 438 24.57 -11.32 -17.10
CA LEU A 438 24.41 -12.70 -16.62
C LEU A 438 22.96 -13.20 -16.61
N LEU A 439 22.02 -12.46 -17.19
CA LEU A 439 20.64 -12.92 -17.35
C LEU A 439 20.59 -14.28 -18.08
N GLU A 440 19.93 -15.26 -17.47
CA GLU A 440 19.69 -16.60 -18.01
C GLU A 440 18.20 -16.87 -18.26
N ARG A 441 17.33 -16.42 -17.34
CA ARG A 441 15.89 -16.67 -17.39
C ARG A 441 15.11 -15.44 -16.96
N VAL A 442 14.24 -14.95 -17.84
CA VAL A 442 13.37 -13.80 -17.57
C VAL A 442 11.93 -14.18 -17.86
N ARG A 443 11.01 -13.90 -16.94
CA ARG A 443 9.57 -14.11 -17.11
C ARG A 443 8.81 -12.83 -16.80
N PHE A 444 8.04 -12.38 -17.78
CA PHE A 444 7.09 -11.28 -17.66
C PHE A 444 5.67 -11.74 -18.00
N GLY A 445 4.69 -10.85 -17.79
CA GLY A 445 3.30 -11.08 -18.17
C GLY A 445 3.04 -10.78 -19.66
N ALA A 446 1.86 -10.23 -19.94
CA ALA A 446 1.56 -9.63 -21.24
C ALA A 446 2.01 -8.17 -21.22
N LEU A 447 3.12 -7.86 -21.90
CA LEU A 447 3.66 -6.51 -21.97
C LEU A 447 2.76 -5.59 -22.78
N SER A 448 2.46 -4.43 -22.19
CA SER A 448 1.54 -3.40 -22.70
C SER A 448 2.24 -2.06 -22.97
N SER A 449 3.36 -1.79 -22.30
CA SER A 449 4.24 -0.63 -22.55
C SER A 449 5.67 -1.01 -22.13
N VAL A 450 6.64 -0.85 -23.04
CA VAL A 450 8.06 -1.07 -22.76
C VAL A 450 8.92 0.06 -23.29
N GLY A 451 9.59 0.79 -22.39
CA GLY A 451 10.34 1.99 -22.72
C GLY A 451 11.65 1.76 -23.47
N VAL A 452 12.00 2.74 -24.31
CA VAL A 452 13.21 2.85 -25.11
C VAL A 452 13.69 4.31 -25.13
N ALA A 453 15.00 4.53 -25.03
CA ALA A 453 15.58 5.87 -24.95
C ALA A 453 15.68 6.62 -26.29
N TYR A 454 15.82 5.91 -27.43
CA TYR A 454 16.10 6.49 -28.75
C TYR A 454 15.15 5.96 -29.85
N ASP A 455 14.99 6.74 -30.93
CA ASP A 455 14.05 6.50 -32.04
C ASP A 455 14.40 5.28 -32.91
N ASP A 456 15.68 4.92 -32.94
CA ASP A 456 16.20 3.75 -33.66
C ASP A 456 15.98 2.42 -32.92
N GLY A 457 15.34 2.44 -31.74
CA GLY A 457 15.11 1.27 -30.90
C GLY A 457 16.22 1.00 -29.86
N THR A 458 17.28 1.82 -29.81
CA THR A 458 18.39 1.63 -28.86
C THR A 458 18.11 2.23 -27.48
N GLY A 459 18.83 1.75 -26.46
CA GLY A 459 18.56 2.11 -25.06
C GLY A 459 17.26 1.51 -24.51
N GLY A 460 16.86 0.34 -25.01
CA GLY A 460 15.75 -0.45 -24.46
C GLY A 460 16.09 -1.13 -23.14
N ILE A 461 15.17 -1.95 -22.63
CA ILE A 461 15.25 -2.52 -21.27
C ILE A 461 16.41 -3.50 -21.05
N PHE A 462 16.95 -4.11 -22.12
CA PHE A 462 18.06 -5.07 -22.07
C PHE A 462 19.33 -4.52 -22.73
N ASN A 463 19.55 -3.20 -22.69
CA ASN A 463 20.77 -2.63 -23.26
C ASN A 463 22.02 -3.18 -22.57
N ASN A 464 23.08 -3.46 -23.34
CA ASN A 464 24.29 -4.17 -22.90
C ASN A 464 24.08 -5.58 -22.28
N CYS A 465 22.89 -6.18 -22.37
CA CYS A 465 22.65 -7.56 -21.94
C CYS A 465 23.00 -8.58 -23.04
N ASN A 466 23.42 -9.77 -22.61
CA ASN A 466 23.73 -10.88 -23.51
C ASN A 466 22.47 -11.72 -23.85
N THR A 467 21.46 -11.07 -24.43
CA THR A 467 20.11 -11.64 -24.62
C THR A 467 20.07 -12.96 -25.38
N GLU A 468 21.05 -13.24 -26.26
CA GLU A 468 21.16 -14.50 -27.00
C GLU A 468 21.34 -15.75 -26.11
N PHE A 469 21.60 -15.58 -24.80
CA PHE A 469 21.67 -16.66 -23.80
C PHE A 469 20.44 -16.72 -22.89
N VAL A 470 19.52 -15.75 -22.99
CA VAL A 470 18.33 -15.64 -22.14
C VAL A 470 17.19 -16.50 -22.70
N ASP A 471 16.63 -17.37 -21.85
CA ASP A 471 15.32 -17.97 -22.04
C ASP A 471 14.25 -16.99 -21.53
N LEU A 472 13.56 -16.30 -22.45
CA LEU A 472 12.47 -15.37 -22.15
C LEU A 472 11.13 -16.10 -22.10
N THR A 473 10.32 -15.86 -21.07
CA THR A 473 8.96 -16.38 -20.92
C THR A 473 7.97 -15.21 -20.92
N LEU A 474 6.92 -15.31 -21.74
CA LEU A 474 5.88 -14.29 -21.88
C LEU A 474 4.49 -14.93 -21.77
N SER A 475 3.48 -14.13 -21.39
CA SER A 475 2.09 -14.58 -21.33
C SER A 475 1.59 -15.10 -22.69
N SER A 476 0.77 -16.14 -22.69
CA SER A 476 0.02 -16.61 -23.87
C SER A 476 -0.79 -15.50 -24.56
N ARG A 477 -1.10 -14.43 -23.83
CA ARG A 477 -1.82 -13.23 -24.29
C ARG A 477 -0.92 -12.16 -24.94
N GLN A 478 0.39 -12.40 -25.05
CA GLN A 478 1.33 -11.42 -25.61
C GLN A 478 0.96 -11.04 -27.06
N SER A 479 0.80 -9.74 -27.29
CA SER A 479 0.62 -9.18 -28.62
C SER A 479 1.97 -8.91 -29.30
N MET A 480 1.99 -8.87 -30.63
CA MET A 480 3.08 -8.23 -31.37
C MET A 480 3.24 -6.79 -30.85
N MET A 481 4.49 -6.37 -30.68
CA MET A 481 4.82 -5.03 -30.19
C MET A 481 5.35 -4.19 -31.34
N GLU A 482 4.90 -2.94 -31.44
CA GLU A 482 5.43 -1.94 -32.38
C GLU A 482 5.97 -0.73 -31.61
N LEU A 483 7.07 -0.16 -32.09
CA LEU A 483 7.69 1.03 -31.50
C LEU A 483 6.90 2.28 -31.90
N ARG A 484 6.47 3.08 -30.92
CA ARG A 484 5.80 4.36 -31.13
C ARG A 484 6.50 5.49 -30.37
N ASN A 485 6.34 6.70 -30.88
CA ASN A 485 6.81 7.93 -30.24
C ASN A 485 5.81 8.35 -29.15
N THR A 486 6.32 8.81 -28.00
CA THR A 486 5.51 9.46 -26.95
C THR A 486 5.50 10.98 -27.11
N GLU A 487 4.66 11.68 -26.34
CA GLU A 487 4.63 13.15 -26.33
C GLU A 487 5.88 13.78 -25.67
N GLU A 488 6.65 13.01 -24.90
CA GLU A 488 7.85 13.45 -24.14
C GLU A 488 9.17 13.24 -24.90
N ALA A 489 9.12 12.95 -26.21
CA ALA A 489 10.27 12.57 -27.03
C ALA A 489 11.03 11.31 -26.54
N THR A 490 10.34 10.46 -25.79
CA THR A 490 10.74 9.06 -25.50
C THR A 490 10.01 8.11 -26.45
N TYR A 491 10.40 6.83 -26.43
CA TYR A 491 9.85 5.82 -27.33
C TYR A 491 9.37 4.64 -26.51
N GLU A 492 8.22 4.06 -26.87
CA GLU A 492 7.67 2.90 -26.18
C GLU A 492 7.22 1.85 -27.19
N TRP A 493 7.60 0.61 -26.95
CA TRP A 493 6.99 -0.55 -27.58
C TRP A 493 5.61 -0.77 -26.98
N VAL A 494 4.58 -0.83 -27.82
CA VAL A 494 3.18 -1.01 -27.42
C VAL A 494 2.49 -2.07 -28.29
N PRO A 495 1.40 -2.70 -27.83
CA PRO A 495 0.66 -3.69 -28.62
C PRO A 495 0.18 -3.16 -29.98
N ALA A 496 0.53 -3.89 -31.04
CA ALA A 496 -0.01 -3.73 -32.39
C ALA A 496 -1.40 -4.40 -32.57
N GLY A 497 -1.83 -5.22 -31.59
CA GLY A 497 -3.15 -5.85 -31.52
C GLY A 497 -3.24 -7.27 -32.10
N GLU A 498 -2.28 -7.69 -32.93
CA GLU A 498 -2.15 -9.08 -33.39
C GLU A 498 -1.35 -9.92 -32.37
N SER A 499 -1.52 -11.26 -32.38
CA SER A 499 -0.77 -12.14 -31.47
C SER A 499 0.71 -12.20 -31.84
N TYR A 500 1.60 -12.22 -30.85
CA TYR A 500 3.03 -12.41 -31.06
C TYR A 500 3.39 -13.84 -31.51
N TRP A 501 2.62 -14.85 -31.07
CA TRP A 501 3.00 -16.26 -31.19
C TRP A 501 2.92 -16.82 -32.63
N ASP A 502 2.23 -16.15 -33.54
CA ASP A 502 2.10 -16.53 -34.95
C ASP A 502 3.05 -15.74 -35.88
N THR A 503 4.04 -15.01 -35.33
CA THR A 503 4.88 -14.06 -36.08
C THR A 503 6.22 -14.63 -36.57
N GLU A 504 6.82 -14.00 -37.59
CA GLU A 504 8.20 -14.30 -38.00
C GLU A 504 9.22 -13.99 -36.89
N ASP A 505 8.93 -13.03 -36.02
CA ASP A 505 9.83 -12.66 -34.92
C ASP A 505 9.87 -13.76 -33.86
N TYR A 506 8.72 -14.35 -33.49
CA TYR A 506 8.68 -15.55 -32.65
C TYR A 506 9.48 -16.71 -33.29
N ALA A 507 9.28 -16.96 -34.58
CA ALA A 507 10.01 -18.00 -35.32
C ALA A 507 11.54 -17.75 -35.41
N ARG A 508 12.01 -16.51 -35.17
CA ARG A 508 13.42 -16.09 -35.13
C ARG A 508 13.92 -15.82 -33.71
N THR A 509 13.16 -16.19 -32.68
CA THR A 509 13.39 -15.87 -31.26
C THR A 509 13.68 -14.39 -30.99
N LYS A 510 12.99 -13.49 -31.70
CA LYS A 510 13.12 -12.04 -31.56
C LYS A 510 11.96 -11.40 -30.81
N PHE A 511 12.26 -10.42 -29.95
CA PHE A 511 11.25 -9.63 -29.25
C PHE A 511 11.84 -8.27 -28.84
N LEU A 512 11.08 -7.18 -29.02
CA LEU A 512 11.51 -5.79 -28.71
C LEU A 512 12.83 -5.37 -29.39
N GLY A 513 13.17 -5.96 -30.54
CA GLY A 513 14.43 -5.75 -31.26
C GLY A 513 15.61 -6.65 -30.84
N TYR A 514 15.51 -7.36 -29.72
CA TYR A 514 16.53 -8.29 -29.21
C TYR A 514 16.34 -9.71 -29.74
N THR A 515 17.42 -10.50 -29.80
CA THR A 515 17.39 -11.94 -30.10
C THR A 515 17.61 -12.73 -28.82
N PHE A 516 16.80 -13.76 -28.57
CA PHE A 516 16.82 -14.58 -27.37
C PHE A 516 17.25 -16.03 -27.67
N ASN A 517 17.74 -16.76 -26.67
CA ASN A 517 18.05 -18.19 -26.79
C ASN A 517 16.77 -18.99 -27.10
N LYS A 518 15.71 -18.71 -26.33
CA LYS A 518 14.36 -19.22 -26.53
C LYS A 518 13.34 -18.18 -26.09
N ILE A 519 12.17 -18.24 -26.70
CA ILE A 519 10.98 -17.52 -26.22
C ILE A 519 9.88 -18.55 -25.94
N ILE A 520 9.36 -18.53 -24.72
CA ILE A 520 8.50 -19.57 -24.15
C ILE A 520 7.13 -18.95 -23.87
N CYS A 521 6.08 -19.59 -24.40
CA CYS A 521 4.69 -19.26 -24.10
C CYS A 521 4.28 -19.97 -22.80
N ALA A 522 3.78 -19.21 -21.83
CA ALA A 522 3.21 -19.73 -20.58
C ALA A 522 2.04 -18.82 -20.14
N ASP A 523 1.12 -19.34 -19.33
CA ASP A 523 0.10 -18.50 -18.71
C ASP A 523 0.67 -17.76 -17.47
N ASP A 524 0.05 -16.62 -17.14
CA ASP A 524 0.43 -15.69 -16.06
C ASP A 524 -0.15 -16.02 -14.66
#